data_AF-A0A9Q3IQ51-F1
#
_entry.id   AF-A0A9Q3IQ51-F1
#
_cell.length_a   1.000
_cell.length_b   1.000
_cell.length_c   1.000
_cell.angle_alpha   90.00
_cell.angle_beta   90.00
_cell.angle_gamma   90.00
#
_symmetry.space_group_name_H-M   'P 1'
#
loop_
_entity.id
_entity.type
_entity.pdbx_description
1 polymer ?
#
loop_
_entity_poly.entity_id
_entity_poly.type
_entity_poly.pdbx_seq_one_letter_code
_entity_poly.pdbx_strand_id
1 'polypeptide(L)'
;MQSFLGFASYYRNHIKNLAHITSSLYKLCSKGVVFEITKERRDAYERIKYELTHAPVLILPDFELPFKLYIDAACSQGLGAALHQRQIVDGEPRGGVICCISRQLKDSKASYGATQTECLCLVWALEKLHYYLEGAVFEVYTDCTALKSLLNMKTTNRHMLRWQIAIQEYRGNMTIIYKEGKSHTNADGHWIMSRAIQLMTLKS
;
A
#
# COMPACT_ATOMS: atom_id res chain seq x y z
N MET A 1 12.96 -21.83 -16.45
CA MET A 1 11.63 -21.20 -16.62
C MET A 1 10.81 -21.20 -15.32
N GLN A 2 10.64 -22.35 -14.65
CA GLN A 2 9.90 -22.44 -13.38
C GLN A 2 10.46 -21.50 -12.28
N SER A 3 11.79 -21.40 -12.13
CA SER A 3 12.42 -20.45 -11.18
C SER A 3 12.09 -18.99 -11.48
N PHE A 4 12.12 -18.58 -12.75
CA PHE A 4 11.73 -17.22 -13.17
C PHE A 4 10.25 -16.92 -12.91
N LEU A 5 9.35 -17.88 -13.19
CA LEU A 5 7.93 -17.74 -12.89
C LEU A 5 7.65 -17.69 -11.39
N GLY A 6 8.42 -18.44 -10.59
CA GLY A 6 8.40 -18.35 -9.12
C GLY A 6 8.79 -16.96 -8.63
N PHE A 7 9.88 -16.40 -9.15
CA PHE A 7 10.31 -15.03 -8.86
C PHE A 7 9.27 -13.99 -9.30
N ALA A 8 8.74 -14.07 -10.51
CA ALA A 8 7.69 -13.17 -10.98
C ALA A 8 6.40 -13.28 -10.14
N SER A 9 6.07 -14.49 -9.67
CA SER A 9 4.92 -14.73 -8.81
C SER A 9 5.09 -14.12 -7.40
N TYR A 10 6.32 -13.96 -6.91
CA TYR A 10 6.58 -13.22 -5.67
C TYR A 10 6.13 -11.76 -5.79
N TYR A 11 6.39 -11.13 -6.96
CA TYR A 11 5.98 -9.76 -7.26
C TYR A 11 4.59 -9.65 -7.91
N ARG A 12 3.72 -10.66 -7.74
CA ARG A 12 2.39 -10.71 -8.39
C ARG A 12 1.49 -9.52 -8.07
N ASN A 13 1.67 -8.88 -6.92
CA ASN A 13 0.91 -7.70 -6.53
C ASN A 13 1.32 -6.43 -7.31
N HIS A 14 2.51 -6.42 -7.92
CA HIS A 14 3.07 -5.28 -8.65
C HIS A 14 2.83 -5.35 -10.16
N ILE A 15 2.66 -6.56 -10.69
CA ILE A 15 2.46 -6.78 -12.12
C ILE A 15 0.97 -6.98 -12.40
N LYS A 16 0.35 -6.02 -13.07
CA LYS A 16 -1.05 -6.14 -13.47
C LYS A 16 -1.24 -7.32 -14.41
N ASN A 17 -2.30 -8.09 -14.16
CA ASN A 17 -2.70 -9.24 -14.98
C ASN A 17 -1.57 -10.28 -15.16
N LEU A 18 -0.69 -10.44 -14.16
CA LEU A 18 0.40 -11.41 -14.21
C LEU A 18 -0.10 -12.82 -14.55
N ALA A 19 -1.24 -13.26 -14.00
CA ALA A 19 -1.81 -14.57 -14.28
C ALA A 19 -2.14 -14.77 -15.77
N HIS A 20 -2.61 -13.73 -16.45
CA HIS A 20 -2.88 -13.76 -17.89
C HIS A 20 -1.58 -13.81 -18.69
N ILE A 21 -0.59 -12.97 -18.35
CA ILE A 21 0.70 -12.88 -19.04
C ILE A 21 1.51 -14.16 -18.86
N THR A 22 1.51 -14.74 -17.66
CA THR A 22 2.24 -15.98 -17.34
C THR A 22 1.53 -17.24 -17.81
N SER A 23 0.27 -17.18 -18.25
CA SER A 23 -0.51 -18.35 -18.66
C SER A 23 0.15 -19.14 -19.80
N SER A 24 0.68 -18.43 -20.82
CA SER A 24 1.40 -19.03 -21.96
C SER A 24 2.76 -19.63 -21.55
N LEU A 25 3.35 -19.12 -20.47
CA LEU A 25 4.63 -19.55 -19.90
C LEU A 25 4.46 -20.72 -18.91
N TYR A 26 3.36 -20.79 -18.17
CA TYR A 26 3.04 -21.95 -17.32
C TYR A 26 2.76 -23.20 -18.17
N LYS A 27 2.16 -23.04 -19.36
CA LYS A 27 1.97 -24.15 -20.32
C LYS A 27 3.29 -24.79 -20.78
N LEU A 28 4.39 -24.04 -20.82
CA LEU A 28 5.74 -24.56 -21.10
C LEU A 28 6.32 -25.40 -19.96
N CYS A 29 5.77 -25.29 -18.75
CA CYS A 29 6.26 -25.97 -17.57
C CYS A 29 5.52 -27.30 -17.30
N SER A 30 4.56 -27.66 -18.15
CA SER A 30 3.80 -28.91 -18.08
C SER A 30 4.59 -30.10 -18.62
N LYS A 31 4.37 -31.28 -18.03
CA LYS A 31 5.00 -32.53 -18.49
C LYS A 31 4.53 -32.87 -19.90
N GLY A 32 5.47 -33.21 -20.79
CA GLY A 32 5.19 -33.64 -22.16
C GLY A 32 5.01 -32.52 -23.20
N VAL A 33 5.26 -31.26 -22.83
CA VAL A 33 5.20 -30.11 -23.76
C VAL A 33 6.59 -29.80 -24.32
N VAL A 34 6.67 -29.63 -25.65
CA VAL A 34 7.92 -29.22 -26.32
C VAL A 34 8.25 -27.77 -25.95
N PHE A 35 9.50 -27.54 -25.55
CA PHE A 35 9.98 -26.21 -25.21
C PHE A 35 10.16 -25.36 -26.48
N GLU A 36 9.17 -24.54 -26.79
CA GLU A 36 9.19 -23.65 -27.96
C GLU A 36 8.94 -22.19 -27.54
N ILE A 37 9.86 -21.29 -27.88
CA ILE A 37 9.67 -19.85 -27.67
C ILE A 37 8.98 -19.26 -28.91
N THR A 38 7.64 -19.23 -28.85
CA THR A 38 6.82 -18.50 -29.82
C THR A 38 6.91 -16.99 -29.56
N LYS A 39 6.49 -16.18 -30.54
CA LYS A 39 6.45 -14.71 -30.40
C LYS A 39 5.63 -14.28 -29.17
N GLU A 40 4.46 -14.88 -28.96
CA GLU A 40 3.61 -14.62 -27.79
C GLU A 40 4.32 -14.88 -26.45
N ARG A 41 5.08 -15.99 -26.35
CA ARG A 41 5.83 -16.34 -25.14
C ARG A 41 7.01 -15.40 -24.91
N ARG A 42 7.68 -14.97 -25.98
CA ARG A 42 8.75 -13.95 -25.91
C ARG A 42 8.20 -12.61 -25.43
N ASP A 43 7.09 -12.17 -26.00
CA ASP A 43 6.44 -10.90 -25.64
C ASP A 43 5.96 -10.93 -24.17
N ALA A 44 5.41 -12.07 -23.72
CA ALA A 44 5.06 -12.27 -22.31
C ALA A 44 6.27 -12.19 -21.38
N TYR A 45 7.40 -12.80 -21.76
CA TYR A 45 8.64 -12.76 -20.99
C TYR A 45 9.22 -11.34 -20.89
N GLU A 46 9.35 -10.64 -22.01
CA GLU A 46 9.86 -9.26 -22.04
C GLU A 46 8.93 -8.30 -21.31
N ARG A 47 7.62 -8.51 -21.39
CA ARG A 47 6.65 -7.72 -20.62
C ARG A 47 6.80 -7.92 -19.12
N ILE A 48 6.98 -9.16 -18.65
CA ILE A 48 7.23 -9.42 -17.22
C ILE A 48 8.54 -8.74 -16.79
N LYS A 49 9.60 -8.82 -17.61
CA LYS A 49 10.89 -8.17 -17.32
C LYS A 49 10.78 -6.66 -17.27
N TYR A 50 10.04 -6.05 -18.20
CA TYR A 50 9.74 -4.62 -18.21
C TYR A 50 8.95 -4.22 -16.96
N GLU A 51 7.88 -4.93 -16.63
CA GLU A 51 7.07 -4.64 -15.45
C GLU A 51 7.86 -4.87 -14.15
N LEU A 52 8.73 -5.87 -14.06
CA LEU A 52 9.61 -6.08 -12.89
C LEU A 52 10.66 -4.96 -12.72
N THR A 53 11.11 -4.36 -13.82
CA THR A 53 12.14 -3.30 -13.80
C THR A 53 11.55 -1.90 -13.67
N HIS A 54 10.28 -1.71 -14.05
CA HIS A 54 9.59 -0.41 -14.09
C HIS A 54 8.37 -0.33 -13.17
N ALA A 55 7.97 -1.43 -12.52
CA ALA A 55 7.00 -1.37 -11.42
C ALA A 55 7.51 -0.38 -10.37
N PRO A 56 6.60 0.32 -9.65
CA PRO A 56 6.99 1.15 -8.51
C PRO A 56 7.77 0.25 -7.55
N VAL A 57 9.09 0.41 -7.56
CA VAL A 57 10.04 -0.47 -6.88
C VAL A 57 9.66 -0.45 -5.42
N LEU A 58 9.22 -1.59 -4.92
CA LEU A 58 9.13 -1.77 -3.48
C LEU A 58 10.55 -1.72 -2.95
N ILE A 59 10.86 -0.71 -2.16
CA ILE A 59 12.14 -0.67 -1.45
C ILE A 59 12.07 -1.63 -0.27
N LEU A 60 13.19 -2.31 0.00
CA LEU A 60 13.31 -3.15 1.19
C LEU A 60 13.22 -2.23 2.43
N PRO A 61 12.39 -2.54 3.43
CA PRO A 61 12.29 -1.70 4.62
C PRO A 61 13.60 -1.72 5.41
N ASP A 62 13.99 -0.55 5.90
CA ASP A 62 15.09 -0.36 6.83
C ASP A 62 14.51 0.08 8.18
N PHE A 63 14.58 -0.78 9.19
CA PHE A 63 13.92 -0.52 10.47
C PHE A 63 14.62 0.56 11.32
N GLU A 64 15.83 0.99 10.94
CA GLU A 64 16.54 2.09 11.61
C GLU A 64 16.06 3.47 11.15
N LEU A 65 15.38 3.54 10.01
CA LEU A 65 14.91 4.79 9.41
C LEU A 65 13.41 5.01 9.62
N PRO A 66 12.96 6.26 9.74
CA PRO A 66 11.55 6.54 9.99
C PRO A 66 10.68 6.20 8.78
N PHE A 67 9.52 5.58 9.04
CA PHE A 67 8.52 5.29 8.02
C PHE A 67 7.55 6.45 7.81
N LYS A 68 6.94 6.50 6.62
CA LYS A 68 5.87 7.44 6.28
C LYS A 68 4.64 6.65 5.86
N LEU A 69 3.62 6.65 6.71
CA LEU A 69 2.34 6.04 6.43
C LEU A 69 1.40 7.10 5.87
N TYR A 70 0.92 6.93 4.66
CA TYR A 70 -0.17 7.75 4.14
C TYR A 70 -1.45 6.94 4.21
N ILE A 71 -2.51 7.57 4.68
CA ILE A 71 -3.85 6.99 4.72
C ILE A 71 -4.80 7.83 3.86
N ASP A 72 -5.74 7.17 3.24
CA ASP A 72 -6.80 7.77 2.43
C ASP A 72 -8.08 6.95 2.62
N ALA A 73 -9.13 7.57 3.15
CA ALA A 73 -10.42 6.95 3.35
C ALA A 73 -11.48 7.65 2.50
N ALA A 74 -11.75 7.07 1.32
CA ALA A 74 -12.85 7.51 0.49
C ALA A 74 -14.19 7.17 1.16
N CYS A 75 -14.91 8.20 1.60
CA CYS A 75 -16.23 8.08 2.22
C CYS A 75 -17.12 7.17 1.36
N SER A 76 -17.57 6.05 1.93
CA SER A 76 -18.41 4.99 1.32
C SER A 76 -17.78 3.99 0.33
N GLN A 77 -16.54 4.20 -0.16
CA GLN A 77 -15.98 3.35 -1.23
C GLN A 77 -14.87 2.38 -0.77
N GLY A 78 -14.03 2.79 0.19
CA GLY A 78 -12.94 1.94 0.64
C GLY A 78 -11.92 2.66 1.52
N LEU A 79 -11.03 1.87 2.10
CA LEU A 79 -9.89 2.29 2.90
C LEU A 79 -8.62 2.00 2.10
N GLY A 80 -7.70 2.96 2.07
CA GLY A 80 -6.40 2.83 1.45
C GLY A 80 -5.30 3.30 2.39
N ALA A 81 -4.18 2.60 2.37
CA ALA A 81 -2.96 3.09 3.01
C ALA A 81 -1.73 2.63 2.23
N ALA A 82 -0.67 3.42 2.27
CA ALA A 82 0.63 2.91 1.88
C ALA A 82 1.76 3.42 2.76
N LEU A 83 2.72 2.52 2.92
CA LEU A 83 3.92 2.71 3.69
C LEU A 83 5.04 3.08 2.74
N HIS A 84 5.72 4.18 3.06
CA HIS A 84 6.86 4.70 2.33
C HIS A 84 8.05 4.82 3.26
N GLN A 85 9.22 4.85 2.66
CA GLN A 85 10.44 5.22 3.35
C GLN A 85 11.37 5.98 2.41
N ARG A 86 12.17 6.87 2.99
CA ARG A 86 13.27 7.54 2.28
C ARG A 86 14.55 6.92 2.79
N GLN A 87 15.33 6.36 1.89
CA GLN A 87 16.60 5.70 2.17
C GLN A 87 17.69 6.32 1.31
N ILE A 88 18.95 6.19 1.74
CA ILE A 88 20.10 6.49 0.90
C ILE A 88 20.64 5.16 0.40
N VAL A 89 20.58 4.93 -0.90
CA VAL A 89 21.10 3.71 -1.54
C VAL A 89 22.15 4.16 -2.53
N ASP A 90 23.38 3.65 -2.38
CA ASP A 90 24.53 4.02 -3.22
C ASP A 90 24.86 5.52 -3.20
N GLY A 91 24.63 6.20 -2.07
CA GLY A 91 24.91 7.64 -1.91
C GLY A 91 23.81 8.58 -2.41
N GLU A 92 22.75 8.05 -3.02
CA GLU A 92 21.63 8.85 -3.55
C GLU A 92 20.34 8.64 -2.72
N PRO A 93 19.58 9.71 -2.44
CA PRO A 93 18.30 9.60 -1.75
C PRO A 93 17.25 8.92 -2.65
N ARG A 94 16.88 7.69 -2.32
CA ARG A 94 15.76 6.96 -2.91
C ARG A 94 14.57 6.95 -1.96
N GLY A 95 13.50 7.63 -2.34
CA GLY A 95 12.19 7.48 -1.73
C GLY A 95 11.38 6.40 -2.44
N GLY A 96 10.87 5.42 -1.70
CA GLY A 96 10.13 4.31 -2.29
C GLY A 96 8.90 3.92 -1.47
N VAL A 97 7.95 3.29 -2.14
CA VAL A 97 6.85 2.58 -1.49
C VAL A 97 7.44 1.29 -0.91
N ILE A 98 7.09 0.90 0.31
CA ILE A 98 7.39 -0.42 0.87
C ILE A 98 6.20 -1.35 0.72
N CYS A 99 5.00 -0.84 0.99
CA CYS A 99 3.79 -1.63 0.94
C CYS A 99 2.57 -0.75 0.64
N CYS A 100 1.66 -1.24 -0.20
CA CYS A 100 0.34 -0.66 -0.37
C CYS A 100 -0.72 -1.66 0.07
N ILE A 101 -1.69 -1.18 0.85
CA ILE A 101 -2.84 -1.95 1.28
C ILE A 101 -4.12 -1.19 0.93
N SER A 102 -5.15 -1.91 0.49
CA SER A 102 -6.48 -1.35 0.27
C SER A 102 -7.56 -2.36 0.66
N ARG A 103 -8.73 -1.86 1.03
CA ARG A 103 -9.89 -2.69 1.41
C ARG A 103 -11.20 -1.96 1.12
N GLN A 104 -12.14 -2.65 0.47
CA GLN A 104 -13.51 -2.15 0.34
C GLN A 104 -14.27 -2.21 1.68
N LEU A 105 -15.03 -1.16 1.97
CA LEU A 105 -15.93 -1.11 3.12
C LEU A 105 -17.18 -1.93 2.80
N LYS A 106 -17.61 -2.80 3.72
CA LYS A 106 -18.89 -3.51 3.62
C LYS A 106 -20.03 -2.55 4.01
N ASP A 107 -21.20 -2.72 3.42
CA ASP A 107 -22.40 -1.84 3.56
C ASP A 107 -22.75 -1.47 5.00
N SER A 108 -22.49 -2.36 5.97
CA SER A 108 -22.76 -2.10 7.40
C SER A 108 -21.97 -0.92 8.00
N LYS A 109 -20.94 -0.42 7.31
CA LYS A 109 -20.09 0.70 7.73
C LYS A 109 -20.30 1.97 6.90
N ALA A 110 -21.26 1.97 5.97
CA ALA A 110 -21.56 3.10 5.10
C ALA A 110 -22.14 4.32 5.86
N SER A 111 -22.63 4.13 7.09
CA SER A 111 -23.18 5.20 7.93
C SER A 111 -22.11 6.02 8.69
N TYR A 112 -20.83 5.70 8.58
CA TYR A 112 -19.78 6.45 9.27
C TYR A 112 -19.56 7.82 8.64
N GLY A 113 -19.49 8.86 9.47
CA GLY A 113 -19.08 10.19 9.03
C GLY A 113 -17.60 10.20 8.61
N ALA A 114 -17.18 11.22 7.84
CA ALA A 114 -15.82 11.32 7.30
C ALA A 114 -14.71 11.08 8.35
N THR A 115 -14.81 11.71 9.51
CA THR A 115 -13.84 11.54 10.62
C THR A 115 -13.80 10.12 11.18
N GLN A 116 -14.95 9.43 11.26
CA GLN A 116 -15.01 8.05 11.75
C GLN A 116 -14.40 7.09 10.73
N THR A 117 -14.63 7.33 9.45
CA THR A 117 -14.07 6.52 8.35
C THR A 117 -12.55 6.69 8.26
N GLU A 118 -12.05 7.91 8.39
CA GLU A 118 -10.61 8.22 8.46
C GLU A 118 -9.94 7.57 9.69
N CYS A 119 -10.57 7.68 10.87
CA CYS A 119 -10.09 6.99 12.07
C CYS A 119 -10.06 5.47 11.92
N LEU A 120 -11.12 4.90 11.33
CA LEU A 120 -11.16 3.49 11.00
C LEU A 120 -10.05 3.10 10.01
N CYS A 121 -9.75 3.96 9.03
CA CYS A 121 -8.66 3.75 8.07
C CYS A 121 -7.31 3.64 8.79
N LEU A 122 -7.03 4.58 9.69
CA LEU A 122 -5.81 4.59 10.49
C LEU A 122 -5.68 3.31 11.32
N VAL A 123 -6.71 2.97 12.11
CA VAL A 123 -6.67 1.75 12.96
C VAL A 123 -6.46 0.50 12.12
N TRP A 124 -7.18 0.39 11.01
CA TRP A 124 -7.03 -0.75 10.10
C TRP A 124 -5.62 -0.82 9.49
N ALA A 125 -5.03 0.32 9.11
CA ALA A 125 -3.69 0.38 8.58
C ALA A 125 -2.64 -0.01 9.63
N LEU A 126 -2.77 0.47 10.87
CA LEU A 126 -1.91 0.10 12.00
C LEU A 126 -1.98 -1.41 12.28
N GLU A 127 -3.19 -1.98 12.37
CA GLU A 127 -3.37 -3.43 12.56
C GLU A 127 -2.73 -4.26 11.44
N LYS A 128 -2.82 -3.78 10.18
CA LYS A 128 -2.30 -4.52 9.02
C LYS A 128 -0.80 -4.37 8.84
N LEU A 129 -0.23 -3.24 9.22
CA LEU A 129 1.20 -2.93 9.09
C LEU A 129 1.94 -3.03 10.42
N HIS A 130 1.33 -3.66 11.43
CA HIS A 130 1.88 -3.82 12.77
C HIS A 130 3.32 -4.33 12.74
N TYR A 131 3.61 -5.36 11.95
CA TYR A 131 4.94 -5.95 11.78
C TYR A 131 6.02 -5.00 11.22
N TYR A 132 5.64 -3.87 10.62
CA TYR A 132 6.58 -2.82 10.21
C TYR A 132 6.66 -1.67 11.21
N LEU A 133 5.54 -1.35 11.86
CA LEU A 133 5.38 -0.14 12.66
C LEU A 133 5.68 -0.36 14.15
N GLU A 134 5.63 -1.61 14.60
CA GLU A 134 5.98 -1.97 15.97
C GLU A 134 7.46 -1.61 16.25
N GLY A 135 7.68 -0.80 17.28
CA GLY A 135 9.03 -0.33 17.67
C GLY A 135 9.65 0.72 16.76
N ALA A 136 9.14 0.93 15.54
CA ALA A 136 9.66 1.92 14.60
C ALA A 136 9.10 3.33 14.83
N VAL A 137 9.86 4.35 14.43
CA VAL A 137 9.38 5.75 14.39
C VAL A 137 8.70 5.99 13.05
N PHE A 138 7.50 6.58 13.05
CA PHE A 138 6.79 6.84 11.81
C PHE A 138 5.87 8.06 11.84
N GLU A 139 5.63 8.60 10.65
CA GLU A 139 4.76 9.74 10.41
C GLU A 139 3.51 9.29 9.68
N VAL A 140 2.33 9.66 10.18
CA VAL A 140 1.04 9.40 9.54
C VAL A 140 0.57 10.66 8.83
N TYR A 141 0.33 10.55 7.53
CA TYR A 141 -0.19 11.63 6.70
C TYR A 141 -1.66 11.37 6.38
N THR A 142 -2.51 12.35 6.70
CA THR A 142 -3.97 12.31 6.49
C THR A 142 -4.49 13.67 6.02
N ASP A 143 -5.59 13.66 5.28
CA ASP A 143 -6.35 14.84 4.86
C ASP A 143 -7.45 15.22 5.89
N CYS A 144 -7.47 14.57 7.06
CA CYS A 144 -8.44 14.83 8.11
C CYS A 144 -7.80 15.58 9.29
N THR A 145 -8.13 16.86 9.45
CA THR A 145 -7.67 17.66 10.61
C THR A 145 -8.14 17.07 11.94
N ALA A 146 -9.33 16.43 11.95
CA ALA A 146 -9.91 15.86 13.16
C ALA A 146 -9.10 14.68 13.72
N LEU A 147 -8.31 13.99 12.89
CA LEU A 147 -7.42 12.91 13.34
C LEU A 147 -6.29 13.43 14.25
N LYS A 148 -5.83 14.66 14.02
CA LYS A 148 -4.81 15.29 14.87
C LYS A 148 -5.31 15.53 16.29
N SER A 149 -6.59 15.91 16.41
CA SER A 149 -7.25 16.15 17.69
C SER A 149 -7.85 14.89 18.31
N LEU A 150 -7.95 13.79 17.55
CA LEU A 150 -8.64 12.57 17.94
C LEU A 150 -8.19 12.03 19.30
N LEU A 151 -6.88 12.03 19.58
CA LEU A 151 -6.33 11.48 20.82
C LEU A 151 -6.67 12.32 22.07
N ASN A 152 -7.03 13.58 21.88
CA ASN A 152 -7.38 14.51 22.96
C ASN A 152 -8.90 14.71 23.09
N MET A 153 -9.69 14.20 22.13
CA MET A 153 -11.14 14.34 22.15
C MET A 153 -11.78 13.36 23.14
N LYS A 154 -12.54 13.90 24.09
CA LYS A 154 -13.47 13.09 24.90
C LYS A 154 -14.64 12.68 24.01
N THR A 155 -14.78 11.38 23.77
CA THR A 155 -15.87 10.82 22.95
C THR A 155 -16.73 9.89 23.79
N THR A 156 -18.04 9.99 23.64
CA THR A 156 -19.03 9.06 24.23
C THR A 156 -19.28 7.86 23.32
N ASN A 157 -18.75 7.85 22.09
CA ASN A 157 -18.95 6.76 21.15
C ASN A 157 -18.01 5.58 21.45
N ARG A 158 -18.59 4.42 21.76
CA ARG A 158 -17.88 3.19 22.11
C ARG A 158 -16.88 2.72 21.03
N HIS A 159 -17.19 2.91 19.75
CA HIS A 159 -16.29 2.53 18.67
C HIS A 159 -15.04 3.41 18.65
N MET A 160 -15.21 4.72 18.81
CA MET A 160 -14.13 5.70 18.85
C MET A 160 -13.21 5.47 20.05
N LEU A 161 -13.78 5.14 21.22
CA LEU A 161 -13.01 4.77 22.42
C LEU A 161 -12.10 3.55 22.16
N ARG A 162 -12.63 2.50 21.53
CA ARG A 162 -11.83 1.31 21.18
C ARG A 162 -10.69 1.64 20.21
N TRP A 163 -10.97 2.48 19.22
CA TRP A 163 -9.96 2.94 18.25
C TRP A 163 -8.89 3.81 18.91
N GLN A 164 -9.26 4.71 19.81
CA GLN A 164 -8.31 5.51 20.59
C GLN A 164 -7.36 4.62 21.39
N ILE A 165 -7.87 3.57 22.06
CA ILE A 165 -7.04 2.62 22.81
C ILE A 165 -6.04 1.91 21.89
N ALA A 166 -6.48 1.45 20.72
CA ALA A 166 -5.59 0.79 19.75
C ALA A 166 -4.48 1.72 19.23
N ILE A 167 -4.79 3.01 19.02
CA ILE A 167 -3.81 3.99 18.55
C ILE A 167 -2.81 4.37 19.67
N GLN A 168 -3.20 4.29 20.94
CA GLN A 168 -2.33 4.68 22.06
C GLN A 168 -1.04 3.87 22.14
N GLU A 169 -1.06 2.61 21.71
CA GLU A 169 0.12 1.73 21.66
C GLU A 169 1.26 2.34 20.81
N TYR A 170 0.92 3.03 19.72
CA TYR A 170 1.88 3.62 18.79
C TYR A 170 2.21 5.08 19.12
N ARG A 171 1.55 5.69 20.10
CA ARG A 171 1.63 7.13 20.37
C ARG A 171 3.05 7.61 20.66
N GLY A 172 3.89 6.78 21.28
CA GLY A 172 5.27 7.16 21.61
C GLY A 172 6.13 7.39 20.37
N ASN A 173 5.85 6.67 19.28
CA ASN A 173 6.70 6.64 18.09
C ASN A 173 5.99 7.18 16.83
N MET A 174 4.70 7.52 16.94
CA MET A 174 3.85 7.98 15.84
C MET A 174 3.60 9.48 15.90
N THR A 175 3.84 10.18 14.78
CA THR A 175 3.48 11.59 14.61
C THR A 175 2.39 11.75 13.53
N ILE A 176 1.25 12.37 13.87
CA ILE A 176 0.17 12.63 12.90
C ILE A 176 0.36 14.01 12.26
N ILE A 177 0.48 14.03 10.94
CA ILE A 177 0.68 15.21 10.10
C ILE A 177 -0.55 15.38 9.20
N TYR A 178 -1.23 16.51 9.35
CA TYR A 178 -2.28 16.92 8.42
C TYR A 178 -1.66 17.54 7.17
N LYS A 179 -2.10 17.12 5.98
CA LYS A 179 -1.70 17.72 4.71
C LYS A 179 -2.94 18.01 3.86
N GLU A 180 -3.09 19.25 3.42
CA GLU A 180 -4.26 19.67 2.62
C GLU A 180 -4.26 19.02 1.23
N GLY A 181 -5.43 18.50 0.83
CA GLY A 181 -5.67 17.82 -0.45
C GLY A 181 -5.33 18.62 -1.72
N LYS A 182 -5.06 19.92 -1.62
CA LYS A 182 -4.68 20.80 -2.76
C LYS A 182 -3.17 20.91 -2.99
N SER A 183 -2.31 20.43 -2.08
CA SER A 183 -0.84 20.48 -2.20
C SER A 183 -0.24 19.15 -2.65
N HIS A 184 -0.89 18.49 -3.63
CA HIS A 184 -0.50 17.16 -4.12
C HIS A 184 -0.04 17.16 -5.59
N THR A 185 0.41 18.31 -6.12
CA THR A 185 0.92 18.44 -7.49
C THR A 185 2.42 18.11 -7.60
N ASN A 186 3.17 18.10 -6.50
CA ASN A 186 4.61 17.89 -6.53
C ASN A 186 5.00 16.55 -5.87
N ALA A 187 5.37 15.59 -6.73
CA ALA A 187 6.42 14.57 -6.57
C ALA A 187 6.57 13.72 -5.29
N ASP A 188 5.75 13.88 -4.26
CA ASP A 188 5.90 13.19 -2.97
C ASP A 188 4.74 12.22 -2.72
N GLY A 189 4.91 10.96 -3.12
CA GLY A 189 4.18 9.77 -2.63
C GLY A 189 2.69 9.66 -2.99
N HIS A 190 1.93 10.75 -3.01
CA HIS A 190 0.48 10.74 -3.21
C HIS A 190 0.07 10.48 -4.66
N TRP A 191 0.88 10.88 -5.66
CA TRP A 191 0.64 10.43 -7.05
C TRP A 191 0.74 8.90 -7.16
N ILE A 192 1.69 8.29 -6.44
CA ILE A 192 1.82 6.83 -6.38
C ILE A 192 0.65 6.22 -5.59
N MET A 193 0.15 6.88 -4.53
CA MET A 193 -1.04 6.46 -3.77
C MET A 193 -2.31 6.52 -4.60
N SER A 194 -2.65 7.68 -5.17
CA SER A 194 -3.85 7.88 -5.97
C SER A 194 -3.83 6.95 -7.19
N ARG A 195 -2.66 6.78 -7.84
CA ARG A 195 -2.49 5.80 -8.91
C ARG A 195 -2.58 4.37 -8.38
N ALA A 196 -1.95 3.99 -7.27
CA ALA A 196 -2.00 2.62 -6.74
C ALA A 196 -3.41 2.24 -6.27
N ILE A 197 -4.10 3.15 -5.59
CA ILE A 197 -5.49 3.01 -5.14
C ILE A 197 -6.41 2.94 -6.37
N GLN A 198 -6.33 3.86 -7.34
CA GLN A 198 -7.09 3.79 -8.60
C GLN A 198 -6.83 2.50 -9.38
N LEU A 199 -5.57 2.04 -9.42
CA LEU A 199 -5.21 0.82 -10.13
C LEU A 199 -5.61 -0.47 -9.39
N MET A 200 -5.85 -0.40 -8.08
CA MET A 200 -6.37 -1.51 -7.27
C MET A 200 -7.90 -1.51 -7.20
N THR A 201 -8.57 -0.35 -7.22
CA THR A 201 -10.04 -0.24 -7.26
C THR A 201 -10.63 -0.57 -8.63
N LEU A 202 -9.85 -0.43 -9.72
CA LEU A 202 -10.24 -0.87 -11.07
C LEU A 202 -10.19 -2.40 -11.30
N LYS A 203 -9.97 -3.21 -10.26
CA LYS A 203 -10.01 -4.69 -10.31
C LYS A 203 -11.29 -5.26 -9.68
N SER A 204 -12.45 -4.68 -9.98
CA SER A 204 -13.75 -5.36 -9.86
C SER A 204 -14.29 -5.66 -11.24
#